data_AF-W4N895-F1
#
_entry.id   AF-W4N895-F1
#
_cell.length_a   1.000
_cell.length_b   1.000
_cell.length_c   1.000
_cell.angle_alpha   90.00
_cell.angle_beta   90.00
_cell.angle_gamma   90.00
#
_symmetry.space_group_name_H-M   'P 1'
#
loop_
_entity.id
_entity.type
_entity.pdbx_description
1 polymer ?
#
loop_
_entity_poly.entity_id
_entity_poly.type
_entity_poly.pdbx_seq_one_letter_code
_entity_poly.pdbx_strand_id
1 'polypeptide(L)'
;MITGFLKDGVVTLSDDGYPIVESEKPEIPAYCKATPSYTMSDGQIIQSWTITPELGRNEAFEHYLTEQILSLDDDKALRYVVLFPVWDSNGKEYKQGDRITYEMTMYRCLVDHTSRPDCNPKEKTDYWQKVVK
;
A
#
# COMPACT_ATOMS: atom_id res chain seq x y z
N MET A 1 -5.70 -35.59 -4.86
CA MET A 1 -4.49 -35.33 -4.06
C MET A 1 -3.40 -35.01 -5.05
N ILE A 2 -2.76 -33.85 -4.94
CA ILE A 2 -1.68 -33.45 -5.87
C ILE A 2 -0.40 -34.13 -5.38
N THR A 3 0.40 -34.65 -6.30
CA THR A 3 1.64 -35.37 -5.99
C THR A 3 2.81 -34.80 -6.80
N GLY A 4 4.03 -34.96 -6.29
CA GLY A 4 5.22 -34.50 -6.98
C GLY A 4 6.55 -34.85 -6.31
N PHE A 5 7.64 -34.36 -6.88
CA PHE A 5 8.98 -34.51 -6.35
C PHE A 5 9.56 -33.15 -5.99
N LEU A 6 10.18 -33.05 -4.81
CA LEU A 6 10.89 -31.85 -4.37
C LEU A 6 12.38 -31.97 -4.70
N LYS A 7 12.92 -31.01 -5.46
CA LYS A 7 14.35 -30.88 -5.73
C LYS A 7 14.74 -29.42 -5.74
N ASP A 8 15.77 -29.06 -4.98
CA ASP A 8 16.31 -27.70 -4.92
C ASP A 8 15.24 -26.63 -4.61
N GLY A 9 14.28 -26.97 -3.73
CA GLY A 9 13.16 -26.09 -3.36
C GLY A 9 12.04 -25.99 -4.39
N VAL A 10 12.17 -26.68 -5.53
CA VAL A 10 11.19 -26.72 -6.62
C VAL A 10 10.41 -28.03 -6.58
N VAL A 11 9.09 -27.94 -6.69
CA VAL A 11 8.21 -29.11 -6.80
C VAL A 11 7.89 -29.35 -8.27
N THR A 12 8.21 -30.54 -8.76
CA THR A 12 7.79 -31.03 -10.08
C THR A 12 6.58 -31.94 -9.90
N LEU A 13 5.46 -31.60 -10.52
CA LEU A 13 4.23 -32.40 -10.45
C LEU A 13 4.42 -33.74 -11.17
N SER A 14 3.91 -34.82 -10.56
CA SER A 14 3.92 -36.17 -11.13
C SER A 14 2.84 -37.03 -10.50
N ASP A 15 2.34 -38.02 -11.24
CA ASP A 15 1.31 -38.96 -10.76
C ASP A 15 1.85 -40.02 -9.78
N ASP A 16 3.18 -40.20 -9.71
CA ASP A 16 3.89 -41.17 -8.87
C ASP A 16 4.74 -40.52 -7.74
N GLY A 17 4.52 -39.22 -7.49
CA GLY A 17 5.26 -38.45 -6.50
C GLY A 17 4.71 -38.54 -5.07
N TYR A 18 5.33 -37.78 -4.17
CA TYR A 18 4.87 -37.60 -2.79
C TYR A 18 3.64 -36.69 -2.73
N PRO A 19 2.69 -36.92 -1.81
CA PRO A 19 1.57 -36.01 -1.57
C PRO A 19 2.05 -34.60 -1.25
N ILE A 20 1.44 -33.60 -1.90
CA ILE A 20 1.69 -32.19 -1.63
C ILE A 20 0.55 -31.67 -0.75
N VAL A 21 0.91 -31.11 0.40
CA VAL A 21 0.01 -30.43 1.32
C VAL A 21 0.19 -28.93 1.15
N GLU A 22 -0.77 -28.30 0.49
CA GLU A 22 -0.80 -26.84 0.32
C GLU A 22 -1.50 -26.17 1.50
N SER A 23 -1.02 -24.99 1.86
CA SER A 23 -1.65 -24.14 2.88
C SER A 23 -2.24 -22.90 2.22
N GLU A 24 -3.31 -22.36 2.81
CA GLU A 24 -3.92 -21.13 2.33
C GLU A 24 -2.88 -19.99 2.36
N LYS A 25 -2.86 -19.19 1.29
CA LYS A 25 -2.00 -18.02 1.23
C LYS A 25 -2.40 -17.04 2.35
N PRO A 26 -1.47 -16.63 3.22
CA PRO A 26 -1.80 -15.72 4.31
C PRO A 26 -2.21 -14.35 3.78
N GLU A 27 -3.07 -13.66 4.52
CA GLU A 27 -3.25 -12.22 4.36
C GLU A 27 -1.96 -11.51 4.75
N ILE A 28 -1.46 -10.65 3.86
CA ILE A 28 -0.22 -9.91 4.08
C ILE A 28 -0.46 -8.43 3.79
N PRO A 29 0.28 -7.52 4.46
CA PRO A 29 0.26 -6.11 4.12
C PRO A 29 0.64 -5.88 2.64
N ALA A 30 0.13 -4.81 2.03
CA ALA A 30 0.38 -4.47 0.62
C ALA A 30 1.86 -4.31 0.27
N TYR A 31 2.72 -4.03 1.26
CA TYR A 31 4.17 -3.87 1.11
C TYR A 31 4.97 -5.17 1.33
N CYS A 32 4.31 -6.30 1.51
CA CYS A 32 4.93 -7.61 1.70
C CYS A 32 4.62 -8.53 0.51
N LYS A 33 5.53 -9.46 0.26
CA LYS A 33 5.34 -10.56 -0.68
C LYS A 33 5.37 -11.90 0.06
N ALA A 34 4.30 -12.68 -0.10
CA ALA A 34 4.26 -14.07 0.31
C ALA A 34 4.78 -14.94 -0.85
N THR A 35 5.90 -15.63 -0.61
CA THR A 35 6.51 -16.57 -1.55
C THR A 35 6.36 -17.99 -1.00
N PRO A 36 5.78 -18.93 -1.76
CA PRO A 36 5.67 -20.31 -1.30
C PRO A 36 7.06 -20.95 -1.29
N SER A 37 7.26 -21.83 -0.32
CA SER A 37 8.43 -22.69 -0.16
C SER A 37 7.94 -24.10 0.17
N TYR A 38 8.74 -25.10 -0.17
CA TYR A 38 8.35 -26.49 -0.03
C TYR A 38 9.44 -27.26 0.70
N THR A 39 9.03 -28.06 1.68
CA THR A 39 9.93 -28.94 2.44
C THR A 39 9.39 -30.36 2.44
N MET A 40 10.27 -31.34 2.53
CA MET A 40 9.89 -32.74 2.70
C MET A 40 9.81 -33.06 4.19
N SER A 41 8.67 -33.57 4.66
CA SER A 41 8.47 -34.05 6.03
C SER A 41 7.57 -35.28 6.01
N ASP A 42 7.99 -36.36 6.67
CA ASP A 42 7.16 -37.58 6.86
C ASP A 42 6.53 -38.15 5.57
N GLY A 43 7.28 -38.13 4.47
CA GLY A 43 6.82 -38.63 3.17
C GLY A 43 5.79 -37.74 2.48
N GLN A 44 5.68 -36.48 2.89
CA GLN A 44 4.83 -35.46 2.28
C GLN A 44 5.67 -34.22 1.93
N ILE A 45 5.29 -33.54 0.87
CA ILE A 45 5.80 -32.21 0.54
C ILE A 45 4.87 -31.20 1.21
N ILE A 46 5.39 -30.44 2.15
CA ILE A 46 4.64 -29.42 2.89
C ILE A 46 4.95 -28.05 2.30
N GLN A 47 3.92 -27.32 1.89
CA GLN A 47 4.04 -25.91 1.48
C GLN A 47 3.99 -24.99 2.70
N SER A 48 4.92 -24.05 2.76
CA SER A 48 4.97 -22.95 3.75
C SER A 48 5.17 -21.61 3.06
N TRP A 49 4.76 -20.52 3.70
CA TRP A 49 4.87 -19.16 3.14
C TRP A 49 5.97 -18.36 3.81
N THR A 50 6.90 -17.85 3.01
CA THR A 50 7.87 -16.84 3.45
C THR A 50 7.30 -15.46 3.14
N ILE A 51 7.17 -14.62 4.17
CA ILE A 51 6.74 -13.23 4.03
C ILE A 51 7.98 -12.34 4.02
N THR A 52 8.23 -11.70 2.89
CA THR A 52 9.35 -10.78 2.71
C THR A 52 8.81 -9.36 2.53
N PRO A 53 9.21 -8.39 3.38
CA PRO A 53 8.95 -6.97 3.11
C PRO A 53 9.64 -6.57 1.80
N GLU A 54 8.91 -5.93 0.90
CA GLU A 54 9.47 -5.38 -0.34
C GLU A 54 9.93 -3.93 -0.17
N LEU A 55 9.54 -3.30 0.94
CA LEU A 55 9.93 -1.95 1.32
C LEU A 55 11.02 -1.95 2.37
N GLY A 56 11.92 -0.97 2.29
CA GLY A 56 12.84 -0.65 3.39
C GLY A 56 12.08 -0.14 4.62
N ARG A 57 12.72 -0.15 5.80
CA ARG A 57 12.09 0.29 7.07
C ARG A 57 11.45 1.67 6.96
N ASN A 58 12.14 2.63 6.34
CA ASN A 58 11.65 4.01 6.24
C ASN A 58 10.47 4.10 5.28
N GLU A 59 10.53 3.44 4.13
CA GLU A 59 9.41 3.40 3.18
C GLU A 59 8.17 2.77 3.81
N ALA A 60 8.32 1.64 4.51
CA ALA A 60 7.21 1.02 5.23
C ALA A 60 6.60 1.96 6.30
N PHE A 61 7.45 2.73 7.00
CA PHE A 61 6.99 3.71 7.97
C PHE A 61 6.24 4.87 7.31
N GLU A 62 6.73 5.40 6.19
CA GLU A 62 6.07 6.47 5.43
C GLU A 62 4.71 6.01 4.88
N HIS A 63 4.61 4.78 4.37
CA HIS A 63 3.36 4.19 3.92
C HIS A 63 2.35 4.09 5.06
N TYR A 64 2.75 3.50 6.20
CA TYR A 64 1.89 3.40 7.37
C TYR A 64 1.44 4.77 7.86
N LEU A 65 2.36 5.73 7.99
CA LEU A 65 2.03 7.07 8.45
C LEU A 65 1.05 7.76 7.49
N THR A 66 1.27 7.65 6.18
CA THR A 66 0.38 8.20 5.14
C THR A 66 -1.03 7.65 5.28
N GLU A 67 -1.20 6.34 5.45
CA GLU A 67 -2.51 5.73 5.68
C GLU A 67 -3.18 6.27 6.95
N GLN A 68 -2.42 6.36 8.05
CA GLN A 68 -2.96 6.87 9.32
C GLN A 68 -3.41 8.34 9.20
N ILE A 69 -2.59 9.22 8.62
CA ILE A 69 -2.94 10.65 8.50
C ILE A 69 -4.13 10.87 7.55
N LEU A 70 -4.23 10.09 6.47
CA LEU A 70 -5.33 10.19 5.52
C LEU A 70 -6.66 9.72 6.11
N SER A 71 -6.65 8.92 7.19
CA SER A 71 -7.84 8.49 7.93
C SER A 71 -8.33 9.48 8.99
N LEU A 72 -7.54 10.49 9.35
CA LEU A 72 -7.90 11.44 10.40
C LEU A 72 -9.14 12.25 10.03
N ASP A 73 -9.97 12.60 11.01
CA ASP A 73 -10.95 13.68 10.87
C ASP A 73 -10.25 15.04 10.71
N ASP A 74 -10.99 16.07 10.30
CA ASP A 74 -10.41 17.40 10.02
C ASP A 74 -9.80 18.06 11.25
N ASP A 75 -10.45 17.92 12.41
CA ASP A 75 -9.98 18.49 13.68
C ASP A 75 -8.61 17.93 14.09
N LYS A 76 -8.40 16.62 13.91
CA LYS A 76 -7.10 15.99 14.18
C LYS A 76 -6.11 16.29 13.06
N ALA A 77 -6.53 16.24 11.80
CA ALA A 77 -5.66 16.51 10.65
C ALA A 77 -5.02 17.91 10.75
N LEU A 78 -5.79 18.92 11.18
CA LEU A 78 -5.32 20.29 11.40
C LEU A 78 -4.23 20.43 12.49
N ARG A 79 -4.05 19.43 13.37
CA ARG A 79 -2.95 19.42 14.35
C ARG A 79 -1.64 18.90 13.77
N TYR A 80 -1.71 18.24 12.61
CA TYR A 80 -0.59 17.56 11.97
C TYR A 80 -0.41 18.02 10.52
N VAL A 81 -0.70 19.30 10.22
CA VAL A 81 -0.67 19.86 8.86
C VAL A 81 0.64 19.52 8.13
N VAL A 82 1.77 19.59 8.81
CA VAL A 82 3.10 19.31 8.23
C VAL A 82 3.27 17.87 7.72
N LEU A 83 2.42 16.93 8.15
CA LEU A 83 2.47 15.54 7.71
C LEU A 83 1.73 15.33 6.37
N PHE A 84 0.90 16.27 5.94
CA PHE A 84 0.14 16.11 4.70
C PHE A 84 0.96 16.52 3.47
N PRO A 85 0.73 15.87 2.31
CA PRO A 85 1.47 16.17 1.08
C PRO A 85 1.38 17.65 0.70
N VAL A 86 2.51 18.24 0.27
CA VAL A 86 2.52 19.58 -0.31
C VAL A 86 1.87 19.55 -1.70
N TRP A 87 1.12 20.60 -2.05
CA TRP A 87 0.56 20.75 -3.38
C TRP A 87 1.65 20.82 -4.45
N ASP A 88 1.45 20.08 -5.55
CA ASP A 88 2.38 19.98 -6.68
C ASP A 88 1.71 20.52 -7.93
N SER A 89 2.33 21.50 -8.58
CA SER A 89 1.84 22.13 -9.81
C SER A 89 2.13 21.33 -11.08
N ASN A 90 2.92 20.27 -11.00
CA ASN A 90 3.55 19.60 -12.15
C ASN A 90 2.75 18.42 -12.69
N GLY A 91 1.44 18.57 -12.87
CA GLY A 91 0.60 17.53 -13.48
C GLY A 91 0.26 16.38 -12.54
N LYS A 92 0.24 16.61 -11.23
CA LYS A 92 -0.18 15.61 -10.24
C LYS A 92 -1.69 15.39 -10.32
N GLU A 93 -2.12 14.13 -10.34
CA GLU A 93 -3.54 13.79 -10.21
C GLU A 93 -3.99 13.91 -8.74
N TYR A 94 -5.12 14.57 -8.55
CA TYR A 94 -5.79 14.69 -7.27
C TYR A 94 -7.20 14.12 -7.37
N LYS A 95 -7.61 13.41 -6.32
CA LYS A 95 -8.94 12.83 -6.16
C LYS A 95 -9.78 13.64 -5.20
N GLN A 96 -11.09 13.63 -5.41
CA GLN A 96 -12.03 14.23 -4.46
C GLN A 96 -11.80 13.67 -3.05
N GLY A 97 -11.67 14.57 -2.08
CA GLY A 97 -11.39 14.23 -0.68
C GLY A 97 -9.91 14.27 -0.29
N ASP A 98 -8.98 14.25 -1.25
CA ASP A 98 -7.54 14.37 -0.98
C ASP A 98 -7.26 15.63 -0.15
N ARG A 99 -6.34 15.50 0.80
CA ARG A 99 -5.87 16.62 1.63
C ARG A 99 -4.42 16.94 1.33
N ILE A 100 -4.14 18.21 1.09
CA ILE A 100 -2.80 18.73 0.82
C ILE A 100 -2.50 19.95 1.66
N THR A 101 -1.25 20.39 1.62
CA THR A 101 -0.83 21.69 2.16
C THR A 101 -0.36 22.63 1.06
N TYR A 102 -0.70 23.90 1.21
CA TYR A 102 -0.22 25.00 0.38
C TYR A 102 0.01 26.21 1.28
N GLU A 103 1.23 26.75 1.30
CA GLU A 103 1.63 27.84 2.22
C GLU A 103 1.29 27.52 3.70
N MET A 104 1.59 26.29 4.16
CA MET A 104 1.24 25.77 5.49
C MET A 104 -0.25 25.77 5.84
N THR A 105 -1.13 25.98 4.85
CA THR A 105 -2.59 25.89 5.00
C THR A 105 -3.08 24.58 4.38
N MET A 106 -3.96 23.87 5.10
CA MET A 106 -4.56 22.63 4.61
C MET A 106 -5.76 22.91 3.70
N TYR A 107 -5.82 22.19 2.58
CA TYR A 107 -6.95 22.21 1.66
C TYR A 107 -7.40 20.78 1.33
N ARG A 108 -8.71 20.63 1.10
CA ARG A 108 -9.36 19.43 0.59
C ARG A 108 -9.68 19.61 -0.88
N CYS A 109 -9.37 18.61 -1.69
CA CYS A 109 -9.77 18.54 -3.09
C CYS A 109 -11.29 18.28 -3.18
N LEU A 110 -11.99 19.09 -3.97
CA LEU A 110 -13.44 19.00 -4.15
C LEU A 110 -13.83 18.15 -5.35
N VAL A 111 -12.98 18.09 -6.37
CA VAL A 111 -13.23 17.41 -7.65
C VAL A 111 -11.96 16.77 -8.19
N ASP A 112 -12.09 15.60 -8.81
CA ASP A 112 -11.00 14.94 -9.52
C ASP A 112 -10.41 15.86 -10.60
N HIS A 113 -9.10 16.08 -10.57
CA HIS A 113 -8.41 16.87 -11.59
C HIS A 113 -6.91 16.56 -11.65
N THR A 114 -6.27 16.97 -12.74
CA THR A 114 -4.81 17.02 -12.87
C THR A 114 -4.34 18.43 -12.60
N SER A 115 -3.31 18.58 -11.78
CA SER A 115 -2.80 19.88 -11.36
C SER A 115 -2.15 20.64 -12.51
N ARG A 116 -2.32 21.95 -12.47
CA ARG A 116 -1.69 22.94 -13.35
C ARG A 116 -1.34 24.17 -12.50
N PRO A 117 -0.38 25.01 -12.92
CA PRO A 117 0.01 26.19 -12.14
C PRO A 117 -1.16 27.13 -11.81
N ASP A 118 -2.16 27.25 -12.68
CA ASP A 118 -3.36 28.06 -12.49
C ASP A 118 -4.41 27.41 -11.59
N CYS A 119 -4.21 26.15 -11.18
CA CYS A 119 -5.12 25.33 -10.35
C CYS A 119 -4.73 25.35 -8.85
N ASN A 120 -4.10 26.43 -8.37
CA ASN A 120 -3.55 26.46 -7.00
C ASN A 120 -4.65 26.51 -5.92
N PRO A 121 -4.40 25.95 -4.72
CA PRO A 121 -5.44 25.79 -3.70
C PRO A 121 -6.03 27.08 -3.15
N LYS A 122 -5.28 28.18 -3.22
CA LYS A 122 -5.69 29.48 -2.69
C LYS A 122 -6.65 30.22 -3.64
N GLU A 123 -6.41 30.14 -4.94
CA GLU A 123 -7.17 30.89 -5.95
C GLU A 123 -8.32 30.06 -6.54
N LYS A 124 -8.19 28.73 -6.58
CA LYS A 124 -9.16 27.84 -7.25
C LYS A 124 -10.10 27.17 -6.26
N THR A 125 -10.98 27.99 -5.72
CA THR A 125 -11.98 27.62 -4.71
C THR A 125 -13.04 26.63 -5.19
N ASP A 126 -13.18 26.49 -6.51
CA ASP A 126 -13.98 25.47 -7.18
C ASP A 126 -13.33 24.06 -7.14
N TYR A 127 -12.00 24.00 -7.00
CA TYR A 127 -11.24 22.75 -6.93
C TYR A 127 -10.81 22.41 -5.50
N TRP A 128 -10.65 23.44 -4.67
CA TRP A 128 -10.07 23.31 -3.33
C TRP A 128 -10.89 24.04 -2.28
N GLN A 129 -11.14 23.35 -1.17
CA GLN A 129 -11.74 23.93 0.02
C GLN A 129 -10.71 24.00 1.13
N LYS A 130 -10.53 25.19 1.72
CA LYS A 130 -9.70 25.34 2.91
C LYS A 130 -10.32 24.52 4.07
N VAL A 131 -9.51 23.69 4.71
CA VAL A 131 -9.92 22.96 5.91
C VAL A 131 -9.81 23.90 7.11
N VAL A 132 -10.90 24.06 7.83
CA VAL A 132 -11.02 24.91 9.02
C VAL A 132 -11.68 24.12 10.13
N LYS A 133 -11.44 24.53 11.37
CA LYS A 133 -12.13 24.02 12.56
C LYS A 133 -13.53 24.64 12.68
#